data_AF-A0A438KR15-F1
#
_entry.id   AF-A0A438KR15-F1
#
_cell.length_a   1.000
_cell.length_b   1.000
_cell.length_c   1.000
_cell.angle_alpha   90.00
_cell.angle_beta   90.00
_cell.angle_gamma   90.00
#
_symmetry.space_group_name_H-M   'P 1'
#
loop_
_entity.id
_entity.type
_entity.pdbx_description
1 polymer ?
#
loop_
_entity_poly.entity_id
_entity_poly.type
_entity_poly.pdbx_seq_one_letter_code
_entity_poly.pdbx_strand_id
1 'polypeptide(L)'
;MVTNMNDWVVDSGATRHMCGNRSAFTSYTTIKEGDEQVFMGDSRSTPVIGKGKVLLKLTSGKMLVIYDVLHVLDIRWNLVSISLLGKVRVRILFDSDKIVLTKNDAFVGKGYCSQSLFMLNVYDIINNKHLLLLLA
;
A
#
# COMPACT_ATOMS: atom_id res chain seq x y z
N MET A 1 -18.50 11.25 0.46
CA MET A 1 -17.14 11.82 0.29
C MET A 1 -16.40 10.90 -0.65
N VAL A 2 -15.92 11.41 -1.79
CA VAL A 2 -15.12 10.59 -2.73
C VAL A 2 -13.77 10.36 -2.07
N THR A 3 -13.48 9.13 -1.66
CA THR A 3 -12.16 8.75 -1.18
C THR A 3 -11.22 8.75 -2.38
N ASN A 4 -10.21 9.62 -2.36
CA ASN A 4 -9.12 9.54 -3.33
C ASN A 4 -8.27 8.32 -2.93
N MET A 5 -8.68 7.12 -3.37
CA MET A 5 -8.01 5.84 -3.07
C MET A 5 -6.63 5.71 -3.72
N ASN A 6 -6.00 6.82 -4.11
CA ASN A 6 -4.63 6.86 -4.60
C ASN A 6 -3.63 7.06 -3.45
N ASP A 7 -4.09 7.51 -2.28
CA ASP A 7 -3.21 7.77 -1.16
C ASP A 7 -2.86 6.48 -0.40
N TRP A 8 -1.58 6.36 -0.03
CA TRP A 8 -1.03 5.21 0.68
C TRP A 8 -0.45 5.65 2.01
N VAL A 9 -1.09 5.21 3.10
CA VAL A 9 -0.67 5.51 4.47
C VAL A 9 0.31 4.43 4.93
N VAL A 10 1.41 4.86 5.54
CA VAL A 10 2.35 3.99 6.24
C VAL A 10 1.86 3.82 7.67
N ASP A 11 1.49 2.59 8.03
CA ASP A 11 0.76 2.32 9.26
C ASP A 11 1.46 1.23 10.09
N SER A 12 1.84 1.58 11.33
CA SER A 12 2.42 0.65 12.30
C SER A 12 1.37 -0.27 12.93
N GLY A 13 0.10 0.15 12.99
CA GLY A 13 -1.01 -0.64 13.51
C GLY A 13 -1.54 -1.67 12.51
N ALA A 14 -1.27 -1.48 11.22
CA ALA A 14 -1.64 -2.45 10.20
C ALA A 14 -0.76 -3.70 10.25
N THR A 15 -1.40 -4.87 10.38
CA THR A 15 -0.73 -6.19 10.31
C THR A 15 -0.62 -6.75 8.89
N ARG A 16 -1.41 -6.21 7.96
CA ARG A 16 -1.44 -6.56 6.54
C ARG A 16 -1.32 -5.30 5.68
N HIS A 17 -0.79 -5.45 4.47
CA HIS A 17 -0.98 -4.43 3.44
C HIS A 17 -2.42 -4.50 2.93
N MET A 18 -3.09 -3.36 2.76
CA MET A 18 -4.48 -3.29 2.31
C MET A 18 -4.68 -2.24 1.23
N CYS A 19 -5.55 -2.53 0.27
CA CYS A 19 -5.91 -1.62 -0.81
C CYS A 19 -7.40 -1.71 -1.11
N GLY A 20 -8.07 -0.57 -1.29
CA GLY A 20 -9.50 -0.49 -1.60
C GLY A 20 -9.82 -0.58 -3.09
N ASN A 21 -8.80 -0.55 -3.94
CA ASN A 21 -8.97 -0.46 -5.38
C ASN A 21 -8.35 -1.67 -6.11
N ARG A 22 -9.21 -2.52 -6.66
CA ARG A 22 -8.84 -3.68 -7.50
C ARG A 22 -7.92 -3.31 -8.67
N SER A 23 -8.05 -2.13 -9.27
CA SER A 23 -7.27 -1.74 -10.45
C SER A 23 -5.81 -1.42 -10.13
N ALA A 24 -5.45 -1.21 -8.86
CA ALA A 24 -4.08 -0.98 -8.40
C ALA A 24 -3.19 -2.23 -8.51
N PHE A 25 -3.79 -3.41 -8.66
CA PHE A 25 -3.10 -4.70 -8.62
C PHE A 25 -2.57 -5.10 -9.99
N THR A 26 -1.29 -5.49 -10.03
CA THR A 26 -0.62 -6.08 -11.21
C THR A 26 -0.79 -7.60 -11.28
N SER A 27 -0.80 -8.26 -10.11
CA SER A 27 -1.26 -9.65 -9.98
C SER A 27 -2.44 -9.69 -9.03
N TYR A 28 -3.34 -10.66 -9.24
CA TYR A 28 -4.51 -10.78 -8.40
C TYR A 28 -5.06 -12.19 -8.37
N THR A 29 -5.39 -12.63 -7.17
CA THR A 29 -6.12 -13.87 -6.92
C THR A 29 -7.37 -13.52 -6.12
N THR A 30 -8.52 -13.88 -6.66
CA THR A 30 -9.80 -13.76 -5.94
C THR A 30 -9.81 -14.74 -4.77
N ILE A 31 -10.33 -14.29 -3.64
CA ILE A 31 -10.58 -15.13 -2.46
C ILE A 31 -12.07 -15.42 -2.40
N LYS A 32 -12.44 -16.67 -2.08
CA LYS A 32 -13.86 -17.01 -1.97
C LYS A 32 -14.45 -16.29 -0.78
N GLU A 33 -15.71 -15.88 -0.92
CA GLU A 33 -16.43 -15.19 0.14
C GLU A 33 -16.46 -16.04 1.42
N GLY A 34 -16.06 -15.44 2.54
CA GLY A 34 -15.99 -16.11 3.85
C GLY A 34 -14.66 -16.81 4.18
N ASP A 35 -13.76 -17.03 3.22
CA ASP A 35 -12.49 -17.76 3.46
C ASP A 35 -11.46 -16.92 4.26
N GLU A 36 -11.44 -15.60 4.07
CA GLU A 36 -10.51 -14.70 4.75
C GLU A 36 -11.22 -13.39 5.13
N GLN A 37 -10.94 -12.90 6.34
CA GLN A 37 -11.40 -11.61 6.84
C GLN A 37 -10.26 -10.88 7.53
N VAL A 38 -10.35 -9.56 7.59
CA VAL A 38 -9.45 -8.72 8.40
C VAL A 38 -10.23 -8.10 9.55
N PHE A 39 -9.57 -7.99 10.70
CA PHE A 39 -10.09 -7.28 11.86
C PHE A 39 -9.61 -5.84 11.84
N MET A 40 -10.55 -4.93 12.07
CA MET A 40 -10.34 -3.49 12.04
C MET A 40 -10.10 -2.96 13.45
N GLY A 41 -9.54 -1.74 13.54
CA GLY A 41 -9.28 -1.09 14.83
C GLY A 41 -10.53 -0.72 15.64
N ASP A 42 -11.72 -0.79 15.01
CA ASP A 42 -13.02 -0.54 15.63
C ASP A 42 -13.75 -1.83 16.03
N SER A 43 -13.01 -2.94 16.16
CA SER A 43 -13.52 -4.27 16.51
C SER A 43 -14.48 -4.90 15.50
N ARG A 44 -14.73 -4.27 14.35
CA ARG A 44 -15.45 -4.90 13.24
C ARG A 44 -14.49 -5.80 12.44
N SER A 45 -15.05 -6.74 11.69
CA SER A 45 -14.34 -7.44 10.64
C SER A 45 -14.91 -7.09 9.28
N THR A 46 -14.09 -7.24 8.24
CA THR A 46 -14.51 -7.03 6.85
C THR A 46 -13.90 -8.11 5.96
N PRO A 47 -14.66 -8.65 4.99
CA PRO A 47 -14.19 -9.74 4.15
C PRO A 47 -13.06 -9.30 3.23
N VAL A 48 -12.13 -10.23 2.98
CA VAL A 48 -11.09 -10.05 1.96
C VAL A 48 -11.60 -10.59 0.63
N ILE A 49 -11.63 -9.74 -0.39
CA ILE A 49 -12.19 -10.10 -1.71
C ILE A 49 -11.12 -10.73 -2.61
N GLY A 50 -9.86 -10.38 -2.38
CA GLY A 50 -8.74 -10.99 -3.06
C GLY A 50 -7.42 -10.45 -2.56
N LYS A 51 -6.34 -10.91 -3.17
CA LYS A 51 -4.99 -10.48 -2.82
C LYS A 51 -4.07 -10.47 -4.01
N GLY A 52 -2.98 -9.73 -3.91
CA GLY A 52 -1.95 -9.74 -4.94
C GLY A 52 -0.87 -8.70 -4.76
N LYS A 53 -0.28 -8.28 -5.88
CA LYS A 53 0.88 -7.40 -5.93
C LYS A 53 0.51 -6.01 -6.43
N VAL A 54 0.95 -4.99 -5.71
CA VAL A 54 0.81 -3.57 -6.08
C VAL A 54 2.18 -2.94 -6.32
N LEU A 55 2.30 -2.13 -7.37
CA LEU A 55 3.52 -1.45 -7.76
C LEU A 55 3.33 0.07 -7.64
N LEU A 56 3.97 0.68 -6.65
CA LEU A 56 3.95 2.12 -6.45
C LEU A 56 5.18 2.75 -7.07
N LYS A 57 4.99 3.62 -8.06
CA LYS A 57 6.05 4.50 -8.55
C LYS A 57 6.13 5.68 -7.62
N LEU A 58 7.23 5.81 -6.88
CA LEU A 58 7.43 6.90 -5.93
C LEU A 58 7.93 8.15 -6.65
N THR A 59 7.76 9.33 -6.04
CA THR A 59 8.29 10.59 -6.61
C THR A 59 9.82 10.63 -6.68
N SER A 60 10.52 9.67 -6.07
CA SER A 60 11.95 9.44 -6.26
C SER A 60 12.29 8.83 -7.63
N GLY A 61 11.29 8.42 -8.41
CA GLY A 61 11.43 7.63 -9.64
C GLY A 61 11.61 6.13 -9.39
N LYS A 62 11.79 5.69 -8.14
CA LYS A 62 11.96 4.27 -7.78
C LYS A 62 10.61 3.57 -7.63
N MET A 63 10.63 2.26 -7.87
CA MET A 63 9.48 1.38 -7.67
C MET A 63 9.50 0.77 -6.27
N LEU A 64 8.40 0.92 -5.53
CA LEU A 64 8.11 0.14 -4.33
C LEU A 64 7.14 -0.98 -4.69
N VAL A 65 7.63 -2.21 -4.65
CA VAL A 65 6.83 -3.42 -4.90
C VAL A 65 6.28 -3.93 -3.58
N ILE A 66 4.95 -4.01 -3.47
CA ILE A 66 4.26 -4.49 -2.28
C ILE A 66 3.58 -5.82 -2.63
N TYR A 67 3.95 -6.87 -1.90
CA TYR A 67 3.42 -8.22 -2.06
C TYR A 67 2.30 -8.50 -1.05
N ASP A 68 1.48 -9.51 -1.35
CA ASP A 68 0.41 -10.00 -0.47
C ASP A 68 -0.54 -8.92 0.06
N VAL A 69 -0.78 -7.89 -0.78
CA VAL A 69 -1.74 -6.82 -0.51
C VAL A 69 -3.13 -7.40 -0.54
N LEU A 70 -3.92 -7.13 0.50
CA LEU A 70 -5.31 -7.54 0.59
C LEU A 70 -6.22 -6.51 -0.07
N HIS A 71 -7.17 -6.97 -0.86
CA HIS A 71 -8.23 -6.13 -1.44
C HIS A 71 -9.46 -6.16 -0.53
N VAL A 72 -9.78 -5.00 0.06
CA VAL A 72 -10.83 -4.82 1.07
C VAL A 72 -11.57 -3.52 0.78
N LEU A 73 -12.91 -3.56 0.69
CA LEU A 73 -13.70 -2.38 0.29
C LEU A 73 -13.96 -1.40 1.44
N ASP A 74 -14.15 -1.90 2.66
CA ASP A 74 -14.49 -1.06 3.82
C ASP A 74 -13.24 -0.47 4.49
N ILE A 75 -12.41 0.24 3.71
CA ILE A 75 -11.24 0.97 4.21
C ILE A 75 -11.23 2.40 3.68
N ARG A 76 -10.77 3.34 4.53
CA ARG A 76 -10.68 4.75 4.16
C ARG A 76 -9.44 5.09 3.35
N TRP A 77 -8.33 4.39 3.61
CA TRP A 77 -7.01 4.61 3.02
C TRP A 77 -6.40 3.29 2.62
N ASN A 78 -5.56 3.27 1.59
CA ASN A 78 -4.69 2.11 1.38
C ASN A 78 -3.61 2.11 2.46
N LEU A 79 -3.29 0.94 2.99
CA LEU A 79 -2.41 0.79 4.14
C LEU A 79 -1.17 0.00 3.77
N VAL A 80 -0.01 0.55 4.09
CA VAL A 80 1.29 -0.11 4.02
C VAL A 80 1.74 -0.43 5.44
N SER A 81 1.65 -1.71 5.80
CA SER A 81 2.16 -2.20 7.08
C SER A 81 3.66 -1.96 7.22
N ILE A 82 4.07 -1.22 8.26
CA ILE A 82 5.48 -0.99 8.59
C ILE A 82 6.17 -2.31 8.95
N SER A 83 5.49 -3.17 9.71
CA SER A 83 6.08 -4.44 10.15
C SER A 83 6.42 -5.36 8.96
N LEU A 84 5.59 -5.37 7.92
CA LEU A 84 5.85 -6.14 6.70
C LEU A 84 6.93 -5.50 5.81
N LEU A 85 7.00 -4.17 5.73
CA LEU A 85 8.11 -3.48 5.08
C LEU A 85 9.46 -3.81 5.75
N GLY A 86 9.48 -3.86 7.09
CA GLY A 86 10.66 -4.27 7.87
C GLY A 86 11.16 -5.67 7.50
N LYS A 87 10.25 -6.64 7.29
CA LYS A 87 10.60 -8.01 6.88
C LYS A 87 11.31 -8.06 5.51
N VAL A 88 11.02 -7.12 4.62
CA VAL A 88 11.71 -6.98 3.32
C VAL A 88 12.85 -5.96 3.34
N ARG A 89 13.36 -5.64 4.54
CA ARG A 89 14.49 -4.75 4.82
C ARG A 89 14.28 -3.30 4.34
N VAL A 90 13.03 -2.86 4.26
CA VAL A 90 12.71 -1.45 4.09
C VAL A 90 12.60 -0.82 5.47
N ARG A 91 13.53 0.08 5.78
CA ARG A 91 13.50 0.90 7.00
C ARG A 91 12.74 2.17 6.74
N ILE A 92 12.00 2.63 7.75
CA ILE A 92 11.27 3.90 7.74
C ILE A 92 11.85 4.75 8.85
N LEU A 93 12.39 5.91 8.48
CA LEU A 93 12.83 6.93 9.41
C LEU A 93 11.76 8.00 9.50
N PHE A 94 11.32 8.31 10.71
CA PHE A 94 10.46 9.46 10.99
C PHE A 94 11.33 10.67 11.28
N ASP A 95 11.08 11.77 10.59
CA ASP A 95 11.79 13.04 10.74
C ASP A 95 10.75 14.16 10.77
N SER A 96 10.35 14.56 11.98
CA SER A 96 9.25 15.49 12.24
C SER A 96 7.96 15.13 11.48
N ASP A 97 7.59 15.92 10.47
CA ASP A 97 6.41 15.78 9.64
C ASP A 97 6.66 14.93 8.39
N LYS A 98 7.78 14.21 8.31
CA LYS A 98 8.18 13.43 7.13
C LYS A 98 8.57 12.01 7.50
N ILE A 99 8.48 11.15 6.49
CA ILE A 99 9.08 9.82 6.53
C ILE A 99 10.05 9.63 5.38
N VAL A 100 11.12 8.88 5.63
CA VAL A 100 12.11 8.48 4.64
C VAL A 100 12.20 6.96 4.61
N LEU A 101 12.01 6.37 3.43
CA LEU A 101 12.15 4.95 3.19
C LEU A 101 13.55 4.65 2.67
N THR A 102 14.25 3.72 3.30
CA THR A 102 15.56 3.23 2.85
C THR A 102 15.57 1.70 2.76
N LYS A 103 16.34 1.15 1.83
CA LYS A 103 16.57 -0.30 1.71
C LYS A 103 18.04 -0.53 1.43
N ASN A 104 18.70 -1.35 2.25
CA ASN A 104 20.16 -1.55 2.20
C ASN A 104 20.93 -0.22 2.19
N ASP A 105 20.57 0.68 3.11
CA ASP A 105 21.11 2.05 3.24
C ASP A 105 20.88 2.99 2.04
N ALA A 106 20.28 2.52 0.95
CA ALA A 106 19.91 3.34 -0.19
C ALA A 106 18.53 3.99 -0.01
N PHE A 107 18.42 5.28 -0.34
CA PHE A 107 17.14 6.00 -0.39
C PHE A 107 16.17 5.33 -1.38
N VAL A 108 14.96 5.03 -0.93
CA VAL A 108 13.88 4.46 -1.77
C VAL A 108 12.85 5.53 -2.10
N GLY A 109 12.41 6.30 -1.11
CA GLY A 109 11.41 7.33 -1.28
C GLY A 109 11.11 8.06 0.02
N LYS A 110 10.11 8.93 -0.02
CA LYS A 110 9.71 9.77 1.13
C LYS A 110 8.20 9.92 1.20
N GLY A 111 7.74 10.50 2.29
CA GLY A 111 6.36 10.83 2.55
C GLY A 111 6.23 12.03 3.50
N TYR A 112 5.00 12.44 3.76
CA TYR A 112 4.67 13.56 4.64
C TYR A 112 3.53 13.19 5.59
N CYS A 113 3.46 13.90 6.71
CA CYS A 113 2.34 13.84 7.64
C CYS A 113 1.23 14.77 7.16
N SER A 114 0.01 14.26 7.06
CA SER A 114 -1.20 15.01 6.76
C SER A 114 -2.34 14.47 7.59
N GLN A 115 -3.04 15.34 8.31
CA GLN A 115 -4.12 14.94 9.23
C GLN A 115 -3.69 13.83 10.20
N SER A 116 -2.47 13.94 10.72
CA SER A 116 -1.84 12.95 11.62
C SER A 116 -1.58 11.57 11.01
N LEU A 117 -1.65 11.43 9.68
CA LEU A 117 -1.31 10.21 8.95
C LEU A 117 -0.06 10.44 8.10
N PHE A 118 0.86 9.48 8.11
CA PHE A 118 2.04 9.52 7.26
C PHE A 118 1.75 8.88 5.91
N MET A 119 1.76 9.70 4.86
CA MET A 119 1.41 9.33 3.49
C MET A 119 2.65 9.22 2.62
N LEU A 120 2.73 8.19 1.79
CA LEU A 120 3.80 8.03 0.80
C LEU A 120 3.63 9.03 -0.35
N ASN A 121 4.74 9.60 -0.83
CA ASN A 121 4.75 10.35 -2.08
C ASN A 121 4.74 9.37 -3.27
N VAL A 122 3.53 8.98 -3.67
CA VAL A 122 3.29 8.16 -4.85
C VAL A 122 3.07 9.07 -6.06
N TYR A 123 3.87 8.87 -7.10
CA TYR A 123 3.71 9.53 -8.39
C TYR A 123 2.64 8.83 -9.23
N ASP A 124 2.69 7.49 -9.26
CA ASP A 124 1.76 6.68 -10.06
C ASP A 124 1.63 5.26 -9.50
N ILE A 125 0.52 4.58 -9.82
CA ILE A 125 0.27 3.19 -9.48
C ILE A 125 0.32 2.37 -10.78
N ILE A 126 1.40 1.61 -10.95
CA ILE A 126 1.60 0.82 -12.16
C ILE A 126 0.65 -0.37 -12.13
N ASN A 127 -0.19 -0.48 -13.15
CA ASN A 127 -1.15 -1.55 -13.35
C ASN A 127 -0.96 -2.21 -14.72
N ASN A 128 -1.71 -3.27 -14.99
CA ASN A 128 -1.55 -4.05 -16.23
C ASN A 128 -1.87 -3.24 -17.50
N LYS A 129 -2.69 -2.19 -17.44
CA LYS A 129 -2.92 -1.31 -18.60
C LYS A 129 -1.65 -0.53 -18.96
N HIS A 130 -0.91 -0.03 -17.97
CA HIS A 130 0.38 0.64 -18.19
C HIS A 130 1.45 -0.31 -18.71
N LEU A 131 1.49 -1.56 -18.22
CA LEU A 131 2.45 -2.57 -18.69
C LEU A 131 2.21 -2.94 -20.16
N LEU A 132 0.95 -3.07 -20.58
CA LEU A 132 0.60 -3.35 -21.97
C LEU A 132 1.00 -2.20 -22.91
N LEU A 133 0.88 -0.94 -22.47
CA LEU A 133 1.29 0.24 -23.25
C LEU A 133 2.81 0.37 -23.42
N LEU A 134 3.62 -0.26 -22.56
CA LEU A 134 5.09 -0.27 -22.68
C LEU A 134 5.62 -1.38 -23.60
N LEU A 135 4.75 -2.32 -23.99
CA LEU A 135 5.08 -3.48 -24.82
C LEU A 135 4.53 -3.37 -26.25
N ALA A 136 3.85 -2.27 -26.58
CA ALA A 136 3.34 -1.93 -27.92
C ALA A 136 4.22 -0.83 -28.54
#